data_AF-A0A2D5B0Q0-F1
#
_entry.id   AF-A0A2D5B0Q0-F1
#
_cell.length_a   1.000
_cell.length_b   1.000
_cell.length_c   1.000
_cell.angle_alpha   90.00
_cell.angle_beta   90.00
_cell.angle_gamma   90.00
#
_symmetry.space_group_name_H-M   'P 1'
#
loop_
_entity.id
_entity.type
_entity.pdbx_description
1 polymer ?
#
loop_
_entity_poly.entity_id
_entity_poly.type
_entity_poly.pdbx_seq_one_letter_code
_entity_poly.pdbx_strand_id
1 'polypeptide(L)'
;MITSWPWWFAWRSARPAERQPAKRAKRARKRVGARGFMMGDIGRGGLFLERPPARFPPGSAKACYRGRFALFVPLHAWQDGASVTMSALQQRSTSMALAAALSLAGCSFDQYALDRLTSGFAAGAEAFANEDDPELVRYSMPITLKAMEAVLLRDPENTDVLTAAAAAFSLYGYAFVQRDAQKLEYVNYRAFLETQERALRLFLRARDYGLRSLEVRHPGIAVALLRDPFRAVEVLSTEDVDAAYWCAGAWGLAISAGRDRPELLADIDAVRALLRASLILEESYGEGALHRAMIVVEGLPEIMGGSTERAREHFRRAIELSGGQVAETYVSLAENVALPAQDQEEFVQLLTRALEIDLDARPRLRLSNRLAQSRARELLEQLDDLFL
;
A
#
# COMPACT_ATOMS: atom_id res chain seq x y z
N MET A 1 -28.14 -4.15 -15.07
CA MET A 1 -29.07 -3.68 -14.01
C MET A 1 -28.21 -3.24 -12.84
N ILE A 2 -27.86 -1.96 -12.88
CA ILE A 2 -27.24 -1.11 -11.85
C ILE A 2 -25.83 -1.53 -11.39
N THR A 3 -24.83 -0.91 -12.01
CA THR A 3 -23.42 -0.95 -11.63
C THR A 3 -22.86 0.47 -11.60
N SER A 4 -23.51 1.32 -10.82
CA SER A 4 -23.01 2.61 -10.39
C SER A 4 -22.94 2.59 -8.86
N TRP A 5 -21.82 3.06 -8.32
CA TRP A 5 -21.49 3.03 -6.89
C TRP A 5 -22.65 3.59 -6.02
N PRO A 6 -23.30 2.78 -5.16
CA PRO A 6 -24.44 3.24 -4.38
C PRO A 6 -23.99 3.73 -2.99
N TRP A 7 -23.61 5.01 -2.87
CA TRP A 7 -23.67 5.70 -1.57
C TRP A 7 -25.13 6.03 -1.17
N TRP A 8 -26.10 5.77 -2.05
CA TRP A 8 -27.52 6.08 -1.86
C TRP A 8 -28.33 5.02 -1.08
N PHE A 9 -27.85 3.78 -0.92
CA PHE A 9 -28.68 2.69 -0.36
C PHE A 9 -28.59 2.49 1.16
N ALA A 10 -27.60 3.07 1.85
CA ALA A 10 -27.42 2.88 3.29
C ALA A 10 -28.45 3.63 4.18
N TRP A 11 -29.30 4.49 3.60
CA TRP A 11 -30.28 5.28 4.37
C TRP A 11 -31.72 4.72 4.35
N ARG A 12 -32.03 3.68 3.56
CA ARG A 12 -33.40 3.11 3.46
C ARG A 12 -33.70 1.91 4.37
N SER A 13 -32.71 1.33 5.06
CA SER A 13 -32.90 0.14 5.91
C SER A 13 -33.38 0.44 7.34
N ALA A 14 -33.62 1.70 7.69
CA ALA A 14 -34.09 2.11 9.03
C ALA A 14 -35.61 2.37 9.14
N ARG A 15 -36.45 1.77 8.27
CA ARG A 15 -37.91 1.76 8.45
C ARG A 15 -38.46 0.33 8.45
N PRO A 16 -39.36 -0.03 9.38
CA PRO A 16 -39.93 -1.38 9.46
C PRO A 16 -40.78 -1.69 8.22
N ALA A 17 -40.57 -2.88 7.68
CA ALA A 17 -41.12 -3.34 6.40
C ALA A 17 -42.64 -3.60 6.45
N GLU A 18 -43.38 -2.93 5.57
CA GLU A 18 -44.75 -3.31 5.20
C GLU A 18 -44.68 -4.28 4.01
N ARG A 19 -45.22 -5.50 4.19
CA ARG A 19 -45.16 -6.60 3.22
C ARG A 19 -46.27 -6.49 2.17
N GLN A 20 -45.97 -6.64 0.88
CA GLN A 20 -46.90 -7.17 -0.13
C GLN A 20 -46.17 -7.86 -1.33
N PRO A 21 -46.84 -8.76 -2.09
CA PRO A 21 -46.28 -10.05 -2.49
C PRO A 21 -45.82 -10.21 -3.95
N ALA A 22 -45.01 -11.26 -4.15
CA ALA A 22 -44.33 -11.63 -5.40
C ALA A 22 -45.25 -12.14 -6.52
N LYS A 23 -44.99 -11.70 -7.76
CA LYS A 23 -45.56 -12.27 -8.99
C LYS A 23 -44.61 -13.31 -9.60
N ARG A 24 -45.17 -14.51 -9.85
CA ARG A 24 -44.55 -15.67 -10.53
C ARG A 24 -44.26 -15.39 -12.01
N ALA A 25 -43.06 -15.73 -12.48
CA ALA A 25 -42.76 -15.89 -13.91
C ALA A 25 -42.60 -17.38 -14.26
N LYS A 26 -43.39 -17.85 -15.24
CA LYS A 26 -43.34 -19.20 -15.82
C LYS A 26 -42.15 -19.32 -16.78
N ARG A 27 -41.35 -20.39 -16.69
CA ARG A 27 -40.42 -20.82 -17.75
C ARG A 27 -40.90 -22.13 -18.38
N ALA A 28 -41.04 -22.11 -19.70
CA ALA A 28 -41.43 -23.23 -20.54
C ALA A 28 -40.21 -24.09 -20.90
N ARG A 29 -40.41 -25.42 -20.86
CA ARG A 29 -39.49 -26.45 -21.37
C ARG A 29 -39.52 -26.51 -22.90
N LYS A 30 -38.36 -26.69 -23.53
CA LYS A 30 -38.25 -27.35 -24.84
C LYS A 30 -37.15 -28.42 -24.78
N ARG A 31 -37.52 -29.65 -25.15
CA ARG A 31 -36.65 -30.81 -25.40
C ARG A 31 -36.37 -30.89 -26.90
N VAL A 32 -35.11 -31.12 -27.26
CA VAL A 32 -34.57 -31.87 -28.43
C VAL A 32 -33.12 -32.19 -28.01
N GLY A 33 -32.45 -33.33 -28.20
CA GLY A 33 -32.63 -34.53 -29.01
C GLY A 33 -31.24 -34.97 -29.50
N ALA A 34 -30.63 -35.93 -28.79
CA ALA A 34 -29.54 -36.88 -29.10
C ALA A 34 -28.44 -36.59 -30.17
N ARG A 35 -27.18 -36.80 -29.74
CA ARG A 35 -26.03 -37.57 -30.33
C ARG A 35 -24.79 -37.12 -29.53
N GLY A 36 -23.99 -37.92 -28.83
CA GLY A 36 -23.53 -39.29 -29.05
C GLY A 36 -22.05 -39.22 -29.43
N PHE A 37 -21.12 -39.20 -28.46
CA PHE A 37 -19.71 -39.54 -28.68
C PHE A 37 -19.02 -39.99 -27.37
N MET A 38 -18.27 -41.08 -27.45
CA MET A 38 -17.59 -41.78 -26.36
C MET A 38 -16.37 -41.04 -25.83
N MET A 39 -16.05 -41.20 -24.53
CA MET A 39 -14.70 -41.60 -24.09
C MET A 39 -14.67 -41.92 -22.57
N GLY A 40 -14.20 -43.13 -22.23
CA GLY A 40 -13.24 -43.38 -21.15
C GLY A 40 -13.67 -43.35 -19.68
N ASP A 41 -14.08 -44.51 -19.16
CA ASP A 41 -14.04 -44.88 -17.74
C ASP A 41 -12.59 -45.12 -17.28
N ILE A 42 -12.11 -44.43 -16.23
CA ILE A 42 -11.09 -44.95 -15.30
C ILE A 42 -11.35 -44.42 -13.87
N GLY A 43 -11.68 -45.34 -12.97
CA GLY A 43 -11.05 -45.43 -11.63
C GLY A 43 -11.58 -44.57 -10.49
N ARG A 44 -12.51 -45.13 -9.71
CA ARG A 44 -12.75 -44.76 -8.31
C ARG A 44 -11.58 -45.23 -7.44
N GLY A 45 -11.12 -44.38 -6.53
CA GLY A 45 -10.27 -44.76 -5.41
C GLY A 45 -10.49 -43.79 -4.26
N GLY A 46 -11.28 -44.21 -3.27
CA GLY A 46 -11.50 -43.45 -2.04
C GLY A 46 -10.26 -43.44 -1.17
N LEU A 47 -10.07 -42.36 -0.42
CA LEU A 47 -9.13 -42.34 0.70
C LEU A 47 -9.85 -41.94 1.97
N PHE A 48 -9.72 -42.88 2.91
CA PHE A 48 -10.32 -42.98 4.21
C PHE A 48 -9.56 -42.09 5.20
N LEU A 49 -10.30 -41.64 6.20
CA LEU A 49 -9.86 -40.91 7.38
C LEU A 49 -8.88 -41.73 8.22
N GLU A 50 -7.78 -41.13 8.67
CA GLU A 50 -7.22 -41.35 10.03
C GLU A 50 -6.57 -40.06 10.56
N ARG A 51 -6.91 -39.72 11.82
CA ARG A 51 -6.21 -38.80 12.74
C ARG A 51 -5.52 -39.68 13.82
N PRO A 52 -4.82 -39.10 14.82
CA PRO A 52 -3.49 -38.51 14.89
C PRO A 52 -2.58 -39.36 15.83
N PRO A 53 -1.46 -38.86 16.39
CA PRO A 53 -1.58 -38.28 17.74
C PRO A 53 -0.66 -37.09 18.03
N ALA A 54 -0.87 -36.54 19.23
CA ALA A 54 -0.43 -35.24 19.72
C ALA A 54 0.87 -35.26 20.56
N ARG A 55 1.32 -34.03 20.87
CA ARG A 55 2.17 -33.56 21.99
C ARG A 55 3.69 -33.77 21.88
N PHE A 56 4.42 -32.65 21.84
CA PHE A 56 5.74 -32.52 22.46
C PHE A 56 5.80 -31.23 23.33
N PRO A 57 6.36 -31.30 24.55
CA PRO A 57 6.45 -30.19 25.52
C PRO A 57 7.73 -29.35 25.34
N PRO A 58 7.87 -28.20 26.05
CA PRO A 58 9.00 -27.29 25.90
C PRO A 58 10.22 -27.76 26.71
N GLY A 59 11.41 -27.64 26.14
CA GLY A 59 12.66 -28.04 26.76
C GLY A 59 13.80 -27.07 26.43
N SER A 60 14.24 -26.36 27.45
CA SER A 60 15.42 -25.52 27.53
C SER A 60 16.71 -26.22 27.09
N ALA A 61 17.57 -25.54 26.33
CA ALA A 61 18.99 -25.89 26.21
C ALA A 61 19.86 -24.63 26.19
N LYS A 62 20.20 -24.14 27.39
CA LYS A 62 21.46 -23.45 27.66
C LYS A 62 22.57 -24.50 27.59
N ALA A 63 23.61 -24.28 26.78
CA ALA A 63 25.00 -24.65 27.05
C ALA A 63 25.82 -24.55 25.75
N CYS A 64 26.39 -23.38 25.47
CA CYS A 64 27.56 -23.33 24.60
C CYS A 64 28.79 -23.63 25.46
N TYR A 65 29.57 -24.60 25.00
CA TYR A 65 30.64 -25.31 25.70
C TYR A 65 31.72 -24.39 26.27
N ARG A 66 31.91 -24.45 27.60
CA ARG A 66 33.12 -24.01 28.29
C ARG A 66 34.18 -25.11 28.12
N GLY A 67 35.01 -24.99 27.09
CA GLY A 67 36.23 -25.78 26.95
C GLY A 67 37.25 -25.37 28.01
N ARG A 68 37.36 -26.17 29.08
CA ARG A 68 38.33 -26.00 30.15
C ARG A 68 39.61 -26.76 29.75
N PHE A 69 40.53 -26.10 29.04
CA PHE A 69 41.89 -26.63 28.89
C PHE A 69 42.66 -26.34 30.18
N ALA A 70 42.75 -27.35 31.04
CA ALA A 70 43.72 -27.39 32.11
C ALA A 70 45.08 -27.72 31.49
N LEU A 71 45.95 -26.72 31.36
CA LEU A 71 47.38 -26.95 31.13
C LEU A 71 48.07 -26.97 32.49
N PHE A 72 48.45 -28.18 32.87
CA PHE A 72 49.41 -28.54 33.90
C PHE A 72 50.75 -27.84 33.58
N VAL A 73 51.26 -27.01 34.48
CA VAL A 73 52.64 -26.47 34.38
C VAL A 73 53.40 -26.98 35.60
N PRO A 74 54.51 -27.72 35.43
CA PRO A 74 55.33 -28.15 36.54
C PRO A 74 56.20 -26.99 37.06
N LEU A 75 56.38 -26.97 38.38
CA LEU A 75 57.34 -26.11 39.08
C LEU A 75 58.68 -26.84 39.21
N HIS A 76 59.76 -26.06 39.10
CA HIS A 76 61.20 -26.39 39.26
C HIS A 76 61.91 -26.88 38.00
N ALA A 77 63.10 -26.41 37.63
CA ALA A 77 63.99 -25.35 38.07
C ALA A 77 65.08 -25.16 36.97
N TRP A 78 65.98 -24.19 37.18
CA TRP A 78 67.30 -24.01 36.55
C TRP A 78 67.43 -23.14 35.27
N GLN A 79 67.96 -21.94 35.52
CA GLN A 79 69.10 -21.28 34.86
C GLN A 79 69.15 -21.29 33.33
N ASP A 80 68.89 -20.13 32.70
CA ASP A 80 69.94 -19.28 32.12
C ASP A 80 69.36 -17.98 31.57
N GLY A 81 70.18 -16.92 31.59
CA GLY A 81 69.77 -15.55 31.29
C GLY A 81 69.29 -15.36 29.85
N ALA A 82 68.13 -14.72 29.70
CA ALA A 82 67.72 -14.09 28.46
C ALA A 82 66.95 -12.80 28.77
N SER A 83 67.40 -11.71 28.17
CA SER A 83 66.81 -10.38 28.23
C SER A 83 65.35 -10.41 27.73
N VAL A 84 64.41 -10.00 28.59
CA VAL A 84 63.04 -9.70 28.16
C VAL A 84 63.09 -8.39 27.37
N THR A 85 63.02 -8.49 26.05
CA THR A 85 62.98 -7.35 25.15
C THR A 85 61.61 -6.64 25.27
N MET A 86 61.61 -5.31 25.38
CA MET A 86 60.39 -4.47 25.50
C MET A 86 59.41 -4.60 24.32
N SER A 87 59.79 -5.30 23.24
CA SER A 87 58.96 -5.49 22.04
C SER A 87 57.75 -6.40 22.23
N ALA A 88 57.78 -7.35 23.18
CA ALA A 88 56.69 -8.32 23.37
C ALA A 88 55.44 -7.73 24.05
N LEU A 89 55.60 -6.69 24.88
CA LEU A 89 54.49 -5.98 25.53
C LEU A 89 53.79 -5.03 24.55
N GLN A 90 54.56 -4.37 23.67
CA GLN A 90 54.04 -3.44 22.66
C GLN A 90 53.21 -4.16 21.58
N GLN A 91 53.52 -5.43 21.29
CA GLN A 91 52.84 -6.25 20.29
C GLN A 91 51.49 -6.82 20.77
N ARG A 92 51.29 -6.96 22.09
CA ARG A 92 50.00 -7.39 22.68
C ARG A 92 48.98 -6.25 22.74
N SER A 93 49.44 -5.03 23.01
CA SER A 93 48.59 -3.82 23.04
C SER A 93 48.05 -3.44 21.65
N THR A 94 48.86 -3.59 20.60
CA THR A 94 48.43 -3.33 19.21
C THR A 94 47.43 -4.37 18.70
N SER A 95 47.60 -5.65 19.07
CA SER A 95 46.69 -6.73 18.69
C SER A 95 45.30 -6.58 19.32
N MET A 96 45.23 -6.10 20.57
CA MET A 96 43.97 -5.85 21.28
C MET A 96 43.26 -4.59 20.76
N ALA A 97 44.03 -3.55 20.39
CA ALA A 97 43.50 -2.35 19.73
C ALA A 97 42.98 -2.64 18.31
N LEU A 98 43.66 -3.50 17.54
CA LEU A 98 43.21 -3.92 16.21
C LEU A 98 41.94 -4.77 16.28
N ALA A 99 41.84 -5.69 17.25
CA ALA A 99 40.63 -6.48 17.49
C ALA A 99 39.44 -5.61 17.93
N ALA A 100 39.69 -4.56 18.73
CA ALA A 100 38.67 -3.57 19.11
C ALA A 100 38.26 -2.64 17.95
N ALA A 101 39.18 -2.32 17.03
CA ALA A 101 38.86 -1.56 15.82
C ALA A 101 38.04 -2.38 14.81
N LEU A 102 38.32 -3.68 14.69
CA LEU A 102 37.57 -4.60 13.83
C LEU A 102 36.14 -4.86 14.34
N SER A 103 35.89 -4.80 15.66
CA SER A 103 34.53 -4.94 16.21
C SER A 103 33.68 -3.68 16.05
N LEU A 104 34.29 -2.48 15.99
CA LEU A 104 33.59 -1.22 15.70
C LEU A 104 33.23 -1.06 14.20
N ALA A 105 33.99 -1.67 13.28
CA ALA A 105 33.69 -1.66 11.86
C ALA A 105 32.43 -2.48 11.48
N GLY A 106 32.06 -3.47 12.29
CA GLY A 106 30.92 -4.36 12.02
C GLY A 106 29.55 -3.67 12.10
N CYS A 107 29.36 -2.71 13.03
CA CYS A 107 28.09 -1.97 13.14
C CYS A 107 27.93 -0.90 12.03
N SER A 108 29.05 -0.36 11.52
CA SER A 108 29.04 0.64 10.45
C SER A 108 28.78 0.04 9.06
N PHE A 109 29.21 -1.20 8.82
CA PHE A 109 28.95 -1.88 7.55
C PHE A 109 27.46 -2.18 7.34
N ASP A 110 26.76 -2.61 8.41
CA ASP A 110 25.33 -2.88 8.35
C ASP A 110 24.51 -1.62 8.04
N GLN A 111 24.86 -0.47 8.65
CA GLN A 111 24.22 0.81 8.35
C GLN A 111 24.50 1.28 6.92
N TYR A 112 25.75 1.20 6.46
CA TYR A 112 26.10 1.56 5.08
C TYR A 112 25.39 0.68 4.04
N ALA A 113 25.23 -0.62 4.32
CA ALA A 113 24.47 -1.52 3.47
C ALA A 113 22.98 -1.17 3.45
N LEU A 114 22.40 -0.78 4.60
CA LEU A 114 21.00 -0.32 4.70
C LEU A 114 20.78 0.99 3.95
N ASP A 115 21.70 1.96 4.03
CA ASP A 115 21.62 3.23 3.30
C ASP A 115 21.64 2.99 1.78
N ARG A 116 22.51 2.08 1.32
CA ARG A 116 22.59 1.70 -0.10
C ARG A 116 21.30 1.02 -0.57
N LEU A 117 20.71 0.14 0.23
CA LEU A 117 19.41 -0.48 -0.09
C LEU A 117 18.30 0.58 -0.16
N THR A 118 18.27 1.54 0.76
CA THR A 118 17.29 2.64 0.79
C THR A 118 17.42 3.51 -0.47
N SER A 119 18.64 3.92 -0.83
CA SER A 119 18.89 4.65 -2.08
C SER A 119 18.53 3.82 -3.33
N GLY A 120 18.70 2.49 -3.27
CA GLY A 120 18.31 1.56 -4.33
C GLY A 120 16.80 1.51 -4.55
N PHE A 121 15.99 1.66 -3.49
CA PHE A 121 14.53 1.74 -3.63
C PHE A 121 14.09 3.02 -4.32
N ALA A 122 14.73 4.17 -4.04
CA ALA A 122 14.43 5.42 -4.72
C ALA A 122 14.75 5.33 -6.23
N ALA A 123 15.93 4.80 -6.59
CA ALA A 123 16.28 4.56 -7.99
C ALA A 123 15.34 3.55 -8.66
N GLY A 124 14.93 2.50 -7.94
CA GLY A 124 13.94 1.54 -8.41
C GLY A 124 12.57 2.17 -8.66
N ALA A 125 12.12 3.09 -7.80
CA ALA A 125 10.88 3.82 -7.98
C ALA A 125 10.89 4.69 -9.25
N GLU A 126 12.02 5.35 -9.55
CA GLU A 126 12.19 6.09 -10.80
C GLU A 126 12.18 5.16 -12.03
N ALA A 127 12.84 4.00 -11.95
CA ALA A 127 12.80 3.00 -13.02
C ALA A 127 11.36 2.53 -13.29
N PHE A 128 10.58 2.24 -12.25
CA PHE A 128 9.17 1.88 -12.40
C PHE A 128 8.32 3.04 -12.93
N ALA A 129 8.53 4.27 -12.48
CA ALA A 129 7.75 5.42 -12.94
C ALA A 129 7.90 5.67 -14.45
N ASN A 130 9.10 5.42 -14.97
CA ASN A 130 9.43 5.49 -16.39
C ASN A 130 9.01 4.25 -17.19
N GLU A 131 8.56 3.18 -16.53
CA GLU A 131 8.23 1.91 -17.18
C GLU A 131 7.03 2.06 -18.12
N ASP A 132 7.12 1.40 -19.27
CA ASP A 132 6.10 1.44 -20.28
C ASP A 132 5.19 0.20 -20.30
N ASP A 133 5.64 -0.91 -19.72
CA ASP A 133 4.87 -2.12 -19.49
C ASP A 133 4.36 -2.24 -18.03
N PRO A 134 3.08 -1.97 -17.74
CA PRO A 134 2.53 -2.13 -16.40
C PRO A 134 2.59 -3.58 -15.88
N GLU A 135 2.60 -4.59 -16.75
CA GLU A 135 2.67 -5.99 -16.32
C GLU A 135 4.07 -6.33 -15.80
N LEU A 136 5.13 -5.77 -16.40
CA LEU A 136 6.48 -5.93 -15.87
C LEU A 136 6.60 -5.35 -14.45
N VAL A 137 5.98 -4.19 -14.19
CA VAL A 137 5.87 -3.62 -12.84
C VAL A 137 5.05 -4.54 -11.92
N ARG A 138 3.91 -5.04 -12.40
CA ARG A 138 3.03 -5.93 -11.64
C ARG A 138 3.75 -7.19 -11.12
N TYR A 139 4.59 -7.80 -11.94
CA TYR A 139 5.33 -9.02 -11.58
C TYR A 139 6.60 -8.74 -10.75
N SER A 140 7.18 -7.54 -10.84
CA SER A 140 8.40 -7.18 -10.11
C SER A 140 8.13 -6.55 -8.74
N MET A 141 7.05 -5.80 -8.57
CA MET A 141 6.73 -5.12 -7.31
C MET A 141 6.68 -6.03 -6.08
N PRO A 142 6.14 -7.27 -6.12
CA PRO A 142 6.06 -8.11 -4.93
C PRO A 142 7.42 -8.39 -4.26
N ILE A 143 8.51 -8.54 -5.02
CA ILE A 143 9.84 -8.74 -4.43
C ILE A 143 10.36 -7.44 -3.81
N THR A 144 10.13 -6.29 -4.45
CA THR A 144 10.48 -4.96 -3.90
C THR A 144 9.77 -4.71 -2.57
N LEU A 145 8.47 -4.99 -2.50
CA LEU A 145 7.69 -4.85 -1.27
C LEU A 145 8.27 -5.72 -0.14
N LYS A 146 8.66 -6.96 -0.45
CA LYS A 146 9.26 -7.87 0.55
C LYS A 146 10.67 -7.47 0.94
N ALA A 147 11.44 -6.90 0.03
CA ALA A 147 12.76 -6.35 0.33
C ALA A 147 12.66 -5.17 1.31
N MET A 148 11.71 -4.25 1.11
CA MET A 148 11.44 -3.16 2.05
C MET A 148 11.05 -3.70 3.44
N GLU A 149 10.15 -4.69 3.51
CA GLU A 149 9.79 -5.33 4.79
C GLU A 149 10.99 -6.01 5.46
N ALA A 150 11.87 -6.64 4.70
CA ALA A 150 13.08 -7.27 5.23
C ALA A 150 14.05 -6.23 5.82
N VAL A 151 14.16 -5.06 5.21
CA VAL A 151 14.91 -3.92 5.76
C VAL A 151 14.26 -3.43 7.06
N LEU A 152 12.94 -3.26 7.08
CA LEU A 152 12.20 -2.82 8.28
C LEU A 152 12.21 -3.82 9.44
N LEU A 153 12.53 -5.09 9.21
CA LEU A 153 12.80 -6.05 10.28
C LEU A 153 14.13 -5.79 10.97
N ARG A 154 15.10 -5.17 10.28
CA ARG A 154 16.42 -4.83 10.80
C ARG A 154 16.46 -3.41 11.36
N ASP A 155 15.81 -2.48 10.67
CA ASP A 155 15.74 -1.08 11.03
C ASP A 155 14.26 -0.62 11.05
N PRO A 156 13.53 -0.88 12.15
CA PRO A 156 12.09 -0.67 12.21
C PRO A 156 11.67 0.80 12.30
N GLU A 157 12.61 1.71 12.55
CA GLU A 157 12.37 3.15 12.70
C GLU A 157 12.86 3.96 11.49
N ASN A 158 13.30 3.29 10.41
CA ASN A 158 13.74 3.93 9.18
C ASN A 158 12.59 4.65 8.47
N THR A 159 12.47 5.96 8.65
CA THR A 159 11.36 6.78 8.12
C THR A 159 11.30 6.77 6.59
N ASP A 160 12.44 6.71 5.91
CA ASP A 160 12.51 6.70 4.45
C ASP A 160 11.92 5.40 3.89
N VAL A 161 12.33 4.25 4.45
CA VAL A 161 11.80 2.95 4.03
C VAL A 161 10.35 2.77 4.49
N LEU A 162 9.94 3.29 5.64
CA LEU A 162 8.54 3.28 6.08
C LEU A 162 7.65 4.07 5.11
N THR A 163 8.07 5.27 4.73
CA THR A 163 7.33 6.12 3.77
C THR A 163 7.30 5.48 2.39
N ALA A 164 8.43 4.97 1.91
CA ALA A 164 8.51 4.25 0.64
C ALA A 164 7.63 2.98 0.63
N ALA A 165 7.57 2.25 1.75
CA ALA A 165 6.68 1.09 1.88
C ALA A 165 5.21 1.51 1.87
N ALA A 166 4.84 2.59 2.57
CA ALA A 166 3.48 3.13 2.52
C ALA A 166 3.07 3.48 1.08
N ALA A 167 3.96 4.12 0.32
CA ALA A 167 3.76 4.42 -1.09
C ALA A 167 3.63 3.16 -1.95
N ALA A 168 4.62 2.26 -1.89
CA ALA A 168 4.70 1.10 -2.76
C ALA A 168 3.56 0.10 -2.55
N PHE A 169 3.17 -0.17 -1.29
CA PHE A 169 2.03 -1.03 -0.99
C PHE A 169 0.71 -0.40 -1.45
N SER A 170 0.54 0.92 -1.30
CA SER A 170 -0.64 1.65 -1.78
C SER A 170 -0.74 1.58 -3.30
N LEU A 171 0.33 1.91 -4.01
CA LEU A 171 0.37 1.90 -5.47
C LEU A 171 0.13 0.49 -6.03
N TYR A 172 0.77 -0.54 -5.48
CA TYR A 172 0.55 -1.92 -5.91
C TYR A 172 -0.88 -2.40 -5.64
N GLY A 173 -1.40 -2.11 -4.45
CA GLY A 173 -2.77 -2.44 -4.06
C GLY A 173 -3.79 -1.77 -4.98
N TYR A 174 -3.58 -0.49 -5.29
CA TYR A 174 -4.48 0.31 -6.12
C TYR A 174 -4.40 -0.11 -7.59
N ALA A 175 -3.20 -0.08 -8.20
CA ALA A 175 -3.02 -0.26 -9.63
C ALA A 175 -3.34 -1.68 -10.13
N PHE A 176 -3.14 -2.70 -9.28
CA PHE A 176 -3.26 -4.10 -9.71
C PHE A 176 -4.35 -4.85 -8.95
N VAL A 177 -4.28 -4.88 -7.62
CA VAL A 177 -5.15 -5.77 -6.83
C VAL A 177 -6.59 -5.26 -6.78
N GLN A 178 -6.80 -3.97 -6.54
CA GLN A 178 -8.14 -3.37 -6.53
C GLN A 178 -8.75 -3.36 -7.94
N ARG A 179 -7.94 -3.12 -8.98
CA ARG A 179 -8.40 -3.19 -10.38
C ARG A 179 -8.85 -4.60 -10.77
N ASP A 180 -8.12 -5.62 -10.36
CA ASP A 180 -8.54 -7.02 -10.55
C ASP A 180 -9.87 -7.29 -9.84
N ALA A 181 -10.04 -6.80 -8.60
CA ALA A 181 -11.29 -6.95 -7.88
C ALA A 181 -12.45 -6.31 -8.65
N GLN A 182 -12.30 -5.06 -9.10
CA GLN A 182 -13.33 -4.34 -9.85
C GLN A 182 -13.76 -5.08 -11.13
N LYS A 183 -12.81 -5.71 -11.86
CA LYS A 183 -13.13 -6.53 -13.04
C LYS A 183 -13.95 -7.77 -12.71
N LEU A 184 -13.85 -8.29 -11.49
CA LEU A 184 -14.57 -9.48 -11.03
C LEU A 184 -15.97 -9.18 -10.50
N GLU A 185 -16.30 -7.93 -10.16
CA GLU A 185 -17.53 -7.57 -9.45
C GLU A 185 -18.79 -8.13 -10.12
N TYR A 186 -18.88 -8.03 -11.45
CA TYR A 186 -20.03 -8.48 -12.24
C TYR A 186 -19.86 -9.85 -12.90
N VAL A 187 -18.68 -10.46 -12.77
CA VAL A 187 -18.35 -11.76 -13.37
C VAL A 187 -18.39 -12.87 -12.33
N ASN A 188 -17.76 -12.64 -11.17
CA ASN A 188 -17.65 -13.57 -10.07
C ASN A 188 -17.59 -12.81 -8.74
N TYR A 189 -18.77 -12.56 -8.17
CA TYR A 189 -18.91 -11.79 -6.93
C TYR A 189 -18.12 -12.38 -5.74
N ARG A 190 -18.00 -13.71 -5.65
CA ARG A 190 -17.19 -14.34 -4.58
C ARG A 190 -15.71 -14.01 -4.74
N ALA A 191 -15.17 -14.15 -5.96
CA ALA A 191 -13.78 -13.81 -6.25
C ALA A 191 -13.52 -12.30 -6.10
N PHE A 192 -14.50 -11.45 -6.42
CA PHE A 192 -14.48 -10.03 -6.11
C PHE A 192 -14.28 -9.79 -4.61
N LEU A 193 -15.12 -10.36 -3.74
CA LEU A 193 -14.98 -10.18 -2.29
C LEU A 193 -13.61 -10.63 -1.76
N GLU A 194 -13.13 -11.79 -2.22
CA GLU A 194 -11.82 -12.32 -1.82
C GLU A 194 -10.66 -11.40 -2.27
N THR A 195 -10.74 -10.86 -3.48
CA THR A 195 -9.70 -9.96 -4.03
C THR A 195 -9.79 -8.55 -3.43
N GLN A 196 -11.00 -8.07 -3.14
CA GLN A 196 -11.25 -6.79 -2.48
C GLN A 196 -10.74 -6.80 -1.04
N GLU A 197 -10.95 -7.90 -0.31
CA GLU A 197 -10.37 -8.11 1.03
C GLU A 197 -8.82 -8.13 0.97
N ARG A 198 -8.24 -8.73 -0.07
CA ARG A 198 -6.79 -8.69 -0.29
C ARG A 198 -6.30 -7.26 -0.50
N ALA A 199 -6.99 -6.45 -1.32
CA ALA A 199 -6.64 -5.04 -1.53
C ALA A 199 -6.71 -4.26 -0.20
N LEU A 200 -7.80 -4.42 0.55
CA LEU A 200 -7.97 -3.79 1.86
C LEU A 200 -6.80 -4.10 2.81
N ARG A 201 -6.37 -5.35 2.91
CA ARG A 201 -5.23 -5.74 3.77
C ARG A 201 -3.92 -5.11 3.34
N LEU A 202 -3.72 -4.88 2.04
CA LEU A 202 -2.53 -4.18 1.53
C LEU A 202 -2.58 -2.70 1.90
N PHE A 203 -3.74 -2.06 1.77
CA PHE A 203 -3.91 -0.65 2.14
C PHE A 203 -3.79 -0.41 3.65
N LEU A 204 -4.37 -1.27 4.48
CA LEU A 204 -4.19 -1.20 5.93
C LEU A 204 -2.71 -1.36 6.31
N ARG A 205 -2.00 -2.29 5.68
CA ARG A 205 -0.56 -2.46 5.89
C ARG A 205 0.22 -1.21 5.46
N ALA A 206 -0.11 -0.62 4.31
CA ALA A 206 0.50 0.62 3.84
C ALA A 206 0.25 1.79 4.80
N ARG A 207 -0.98 1.93 5.30
CA ARG A 207 -1.36 2.93 6.31
C ARG A 207 -0.53 2.73 7.57
N ASP A 208 -0.37 1.50 8.04
CA ASP A 208 0.39 1.21 9.26
C ASP A 208 1.88 1.57 9.09
N TYR A 209 2.47 1.43 7.89
CA TYR A 209 3.81 1.96 7.62
C TYR A 209 3.86 3.49 7.62
N GLY A 210 2.86 4.16 7.02
CA GLY A 210 2.77 5.62 7.04
C GLY A 210 2.61 6.19 8.46
N LEU A 211 1.73 5.59 9.26
CA LEU A 211 1.54 5.93 10.67
C LEU A 211 2.83 5.73 11.47
N ARG A 212 3.53 4.61 11.25
CA ARG A 212 4.83 4.38 11.90
C ARG A 212 5.88 5.41 11.51
N SER A 213 5.92 5.84 10.25
CA SER A 213 6.84 6.89 9.79
C SER A 213 6.61 8.19 10.56
N LEU A 214 5.35 8.60 10.70
CA LEU A 214 4.97 9.77 11.48
C LEU A 214 5.26 9.59 12.98
N GLU A 215 5.00 8.40 13.54
CA GLU A 215 5.20 8.08 14.95
C GLU A 215 6.67 8.16 15.39
N VAL A 216 7.62 7.81 14.51
CA VAL A 216 9.06 7.93 14.80
C VAL A 216 9.45 9.38 15.06
N ARG A 217 8.93 10.32 14.27
CA ARG A 217 9.21 11.76 14.40
C ARG A 217 8.34 12.44 15.45
N HIS A 218 7.10 11.98 15.60
CA HIS A 218 6.07 12.56 16.46
C HIS A 218 5.44 11.47 17.35
N PRO A 219 6.11 11.06 18.45
CA PRO A 219 5.58 10.02 19.32
C PRO A 219 4.18 10.33 19.85
N GLY A 220 3.26 9.38 19.72
CA GLY A 220 1.85 9.47 20.09
C GLY A 220 0.92 9.96 18.97
N ILE A 221 1.44 10.35 17.80
CA ILE A 221 0.62 10.91 16.72
C ILE A 221 -0.39 9.91 16.18
N ALA A 222 -0.07 8.61 16.12
CA ALA A 222 -0.99 7.61 15.59
C ALA A 222 -2.28 7.52 16.43
N VAL A 223 -2.15 7.58 17.77
CA VAL A 223 -3.30 7.61 18.68
C VAL A 223 -3.99 8.97 18.64
N ALA A 224 -3.24 10.07 18.53
CA ALA A 224 -3.79 11.41 18.46
C ALA A 224 -4.65 11.60 17.21
N LEU A 225 -4.23 11.09 16.06
CA LEU A 225 -4.97 11.15 14.79
C LEU A 225 -6.33 10.46 14.86
N LEU A 226 -6.48 9.41 15.68
CA LEU A 226 -7.77 8.74 15.90
C LEU A 226 -8.67 9.49 16.88
N ARG A 227 -8.11 10.33 17.75
CA ARG A 227 -8.85 11.00 18.83
C ARG A 227 -9.27 12.42 18.46
N ASP A 228 -8.34 13.19 17.92
CA ASP A 228 -8.52 14.59 17.54
C ASP A 228 -7.61 14.89 16.34
N PRO A 229 -8.01 14.47 15.13
CA PRO A 229 -7.17 14.54 13.94
C PRO A 229 -6.60 15.93 13.65
N PHE A 230 -7.44 16.97 13.74
CA PHE A 230 -7.06 18.33 13.36
C PHE A 230 -6.08 18.95 14.34
N ARG A 231 -6.17 18.60 15.63
CA ARG A 231 -5.15 18.98 16.61
C ARG A 231 -3.87 18.16 16.46
N ALA A 232 -4.00 16.87 16.16
CA ALA A 232 -2.86 15.97 16.04
C ALA A 232 -1.88 16.40 14.95
N VAL A 233 -2.38 16.97 13.84
CA VAL A 233 -1.54 17.41 12.72
C VAL A 233 -0.86 18.76 12.93
N GLU A 234 -1.15 19.49 14.01
CA GLU A 234 -0.50 20.79 14.30
C GLU A 234 1.00 20.67 14.58
N VAL A 235 1.46 19.46 14.94
CA VAL A 235 2.89 19.19 15.19
C VAL A 235 3.68 18.96 13.90
N LEU A 236 2.99 18.74 12.77
CA LEU A 236 3.62 18.44 11.50
C LEU A 236 4.37 19.65 10.93
N SER A 237 5.45 19.35 10.24
CA SER A 237 6.32 20.28 9.56
C SER A 237 6.46 19.92 8.08
N THR A 238 7.11 20.77 7.28
CA THR A 238 7.36 20.51 5.86
C THR A 238 8.08 19.19 5.59
N GLU A 239 8.93 18.74 6.53
CA GLU A 239 9.64 17.46 6.43
C GLU A 239 8.71 16.24 6.53
N ASP A 240 7.51 16.41 7.07
CA ASP A 240 6.53 15.33 7.28
C ASP A 240 5.55 15.17 6.11
N VAL A 241 5.58 16.09 5.13
CA VAL A 241 4.59 16.17 4.05
C VAL A 241 4.51 14.86 3.25
N ASP A 242 5.66 14.26 2.91
CA ASP A 242 5.72 13.01 2.14
C ASP A 242 5.09 11.84 2.92
N ALA A 243 5.48 11.67 4.18
CA ALA A 243 4.93 10.64 5.06
C ALA A 243 3.43 10.85 5.31
N ALA A 244 3.00 12.09 5.54
CA ALA A 244 1.60 12.45 5.75
C ALA A 244 0.75 12.19 4.49
N TYR A 245 1.27 12.53 3.29
CA TYR A 245 0.60 12.27 2.02
C TYR A 245 0.38 10.77 1.80
N TRP A 246 1.43 9.95 1.93
CA TRP A 246 1.30 8.51 1.71
C TRP A 246 0.50 7.81 2.80
N CYS A 247 0.57 8.30 4.05
CA CYS A 247 -0.29 7.82 5.14
C CYS A 247 -1.76 8.12 4.82
N ALA A 248 -2.09 9.35 4.44
CA ALA A 248 -3.46 9.75 4.11
C ALA A 248 -3.99 8.99 2.88
N GLY A 249 -3.19 8.84 1.84
CA GLY A 249 -3.54 8.09 0.63
C GLY A 249 -3.81 6.61 0.93
N ALA A 250 -2.92 5.95 1.67
CA ALA A 250 -3.10 4.56 2.10
C ALA A 250 -4.36 4.36 2.93
N TRP A 251 -4.62 5.28 3.86
CA TRP A 251 -5.78 5.24 4.74
C TRP A 251 -7.07 5.49 3.94
N GLY A 252 -7.10 6.47 3.05
CA GLY A 252 -8.21 6.72 2.13
C GLY A 252 -8.52 5.52 1.23
N LEU A 253 -7.49 4.84 0.71
CA LEU A 253 -7.64 3.60 -0.06
C LEU A 253 -8.23 2.46 0.79
N ALA A 254 -7.79 2.33 2.05
CA ALA A 254 -8.37 1.35 2.98
C ALA A 254 -9.86 1.64 3.24
N ILE A 255 -10.24 2.90 3.46
CA ILE A 255 -11.64 3.32 3.61
C ILE A 255 -12.44 2.99 2.35
N SER A 256 -11.91 3.30 1.16
CA SER A 256 -12.56 3.00 -0.11
C SER A 256 -12.71 1.49 -0.36
N ALA A 257 -11.76 0.67 0.09
CA ALA A 257 -11.78 -0.77 -0.07
C ALA A 257 -12.68 -1.49 0.94
N GLY A 258 -12.86 -0.92 2.14
CA GLY A 258 -13.64 -1.48 3.24
C GLY A 258 -14.91 -0.68 3.56
N ARG A 259 -15.65 -0.26 2.52
CA ARG A 259 -16.86 0.59 2.66
C ARG A 259 -17.99 -0.04 3.48
N ASP A 260 -17.98 -1.36 3.64
CA ASP A 260 -18.91 -2.11 4.47
C ASP A 260 -18.50 -2.14 5.96
N ARG A 261 -17.42 -1.44 6.34
CA ARG A 261 -16.87 -1.38 7.71
C ARG A 261 -17.02 0.02 8.30
N PRO A 262 -18.05 0.26 9.14
CA PRO A 262 -18.29 1.56 9.76
C PRO A 262 -17.09 2.11 10.52
N GLU A 263 -16.27 1.23 11.11
CA GLU A 263 -15.06 1.60 11.84
C GLU A 263 -14.01 2.27 10.96
N LEU A 264 -13.90 1.93 9.67
CA LEU A 264 -12.98 2.61 8.75
C LEU A 264 -13.54 3.96 8.30
N LEU A 265 -14.85 4.04 8.06
CA LEU A 265 -15.50 5.29 7.66
C LEU A 265 -15.36 6.38 8.73
N ALA A 266 -15.29 6.01 10.01
CA ALA A 266 -15.06 6.94 11.12
C ALA A 266 -13.71 7.66 11.03
N ASP A 267 -12.72 7.09 10.34
CA ASP A 267 -11.37 7.63 10.24
C ASP A 267 -11.20 8.68 9.13
N ILE A 268 -12.26 9.05 8.40
CA ILE A 268 -12.15 9.97 7.25
C ILE A 268 -11.58 11.34 7.63
N ASP A 269 -11.83 11.80 8.86
CA ASP A 269 -11.28 13.07 9.34
C ASP A 269 -9.76 13.00 9.58
N ALA A 270 -9.19 11.82 9.83
CA ALA A 270 -7.74 11.65 9.88
C ALA A 270 -7.09 11.86 8.50
N VAL A 271 -7.70 11.30 7.45
CA VAL A 271 -7.28 11.54 6.06
C VAL A 271 -7.36 13.03 5.73
N ARG A 272 -8.49 13.66 6.05
CA ARG A 272 -8.72 15.09 5.78
C ARG A 272 -7.74 15.98 6.53
N ALA A 273 -7.48 15.70 7.80
CA ALA A 273 -6.55 16.48 8.62
C ALA A 273 -5.12 16.41 8.06
N LEU A 274 -4.64 15.21 7.72
CA LEU A 274 -3.32 15.01 7.13
C LEU A 274 -3.17 15.79 5.81
N LEU A 275 -4.12 15.63 4.88
CA LEU A 275 -4.04 16.31 3.58
C LEU A 275 -4.12 17.83 3.70
N ARG A 276 -4.98 18.35 4.58
CA ARG A 276 -5.11 19.80 4.80
C ARG A 276 -3.87 20.41 5.45
N ALA A 277 -3.30 19.74 6.45
CA ALA A 277 -2.04 20.18 7.04
C ALA A 277 -0.92 20.17 6.00
N SER A 278 -0.79 19.10 5.21
CA SER A 278 0.19 19.03 4.13
C SER A 278 0.01 20.12 3.08
N LEU A 279 -1.22 20.50 2.72
CA LEU A 279 -1.48 21.61 1.79
C LEU A 279 -1.00 22.97 2.33
N ILE A 280 -1.16 23.20 3.63
CA ILE A 280 -0.68 24.43 4.28
C ILE A 280 0.85 24.47 4.30
N LEU A 281 1.48 23.31 4.53
CA LEU A 281 2.93 23.18 4.64
C LEU A 281 3.62 23.25 3.26
N GLU A 282 3.09 22.57 2.25
CA GLU A 282 3.66 22.51 0.90
C GLU A 282 2.59 22.26 -0.18
N GLU A 283 1.86 23.32 -0.56
CA GLU A 283 0.78 23.26 -1.55
C GLU A 283 1.19 22.58 -2.88
N SER A 284 2.41 22.87 -3.36
CA SER A 284 2.91 22.40 -4.65
C SER A 284 3.42 20.96 -4.66
N TYR A 285 3.42 20.27 -3.52
CA TYR A 285 3.98 18.93 -3.36
C TYR A 285 3.48 17.97 -4.45
N GLY A 286 4.41 17.20 -5.02
CA GLY A 286 4.12 16.19 -6.04
C GLY A 286 3.40 16.72 -7.28
N GLU A 287 3.71 17.95 -7.70
CA GLU A 287 3.03 18.65 -8.81
C GLU A 287 1.51 18.72 -8.60
N GLY A 288 1.08 19.04 -7.38
CA GLY A 288 -0.34 19.12 -7.00
C GLY A 288 -0.95 17.78 -6.59
N ALA A 289 -0.16 16.82 -6.11
CA ALA A 289 -0.64 15.53 -5.62
C ALA A 289 -1.64 15.67 -4.47
N LEU A 290 -1.41 16.61 -3.57
CA LEU A 290 -2.32 16.92 -2.47
C LEU A 290 -3.67 17.43 -2.98
N HIS A 291 -3.68 18.29 -3.99
CA HIS A 291 -4.91 18.74 -4.63
C HIS A 291 -5.64 17.58 -5.30
N ARG A 292 -4.94 16.67 -6.00
CA ARG A 292 -5.55 15.47 -6.59
C ARG A 292 -6.23 14.60 -5.53
N ALA A 293 -5.57 14.33 -4.41
CA ALA A 293 -6.15 13.59 -3.30
C ALA A 293 -7.39 14.31 -2.72
N MET A 294 -7.35 15.64 -2.60
CA MET A 294 -8.48 16.43 -2.12
C MET A 294 -9.68 16.47 -3.07
N ILE A 295 -9.52 16.23 -4.38
CA ILE A 295 -10.67 16.04 -5.29
C ILE A 295 -11.54 14.88 -4.80
N VAL A 296 -10.90 13.77 -4.37
CA VAL A 296 -11.60 12.59 -3.86
C VAL A 296 -12.28 12.89 -2.52
N VAL A 297 -11.57 13.53 -1.59
CA VAL A 297 -12.10 13.85 -0.25
C VAL A 297 -13.23 14.87 -0.30
N GLU A 298 -13.10 15.91 -1.12
CA GLU A 298 -14.12 16.94 -1.29
C GLU A 298 -15.25 16.48 -2.23
N GLY A 299 -15.03 15.47 -3.06
CA GLY A 299 -16.08 14.81 -3.86
C GLY A 299 -17.03 13.92 -3.05
N LEU A 300 -16.75 13.69 -1.77
CA LEU A 300 -17.66 12.97 -0.88
C LEU A 300 -19.02 13.68 -0.73
N PRO A 301 -20.09 12.97 -0.34
CA PRO A 301 -21.38 13.59 -0.05
C PRO A 301 -21.27 14.71 1.01
N GLU A 302 -22.12 15.74 0.92
CA GLU A 302 -22.14 16.88 1.86
C GLU A 302 -22.30 16.44 3.32
N ILE A 303 -23.09 15.39 3.58
CA ILE A 303 -23.27 14.82 4.93
C ILE A 303 -21.96 14.26 5.53
N MET A 304 -20.99 13.92 4.68
CA MET A 304 -19.64 13.50 5.07
C MET A 304 -18.64 14.66 5.04
N GLY A 305 -19.12 15.89 4.81
CA GLY A 305 -18.32 17.11 4.78
C GLY A 305 -17.68 17.44 3.43
N GLY A 306 -18.06 16.76 2.34
CA GLY A 306 -17.59 17.12 1.00
C GLY A 306 -18.29 18.35 0.42
N SER A 307 -17.77 18.85 -0.70
CA SER A 307 -18.30 19.95 -1.49
C SER A 307 -17.80 19.83 -2.93
N THR A 308 -18.74 19.67 -3.86
CA THR A 308 -18.44 19.63 -5.30
C THR A 308 -17.68 20.87 -5.77
N GLU A 309 -17.99 22.06 -5.25
CA GLU A 309 -17.27 23.28 -5.62
C GLU A 309 -15.81 23.23 -5.16
N ARG A 310 -15.55 22.82 -3.90
CA ARG A 310 -14.17 22.66 -3.41
C ARG A 310 -13.40 21.59 -4.18
N ALA A 311 -14.05 20.48 -4.56
CA ALA A 311 -13.42 19.48 -5.41
C ALA A 311 -12.98 20.07 -6.77
N ARG A 312 -13.81 20.95 -7.37
CA ARG A 312 -13.47 21.67 -8.62
C ARG A 312 -12.36 22.71 -8.42
N GLU A 313 -12.32 23.39 -7.28
CA GLU A 313 -11.20 24.27 -6.91
C GLU A 313 -9.87 23.51 -6.85
N HIS A 314 -9.86 22.37 -6.15
CA HIS A 314 -8.67 21.50 -6.09
C HIS A 314 -8.30 20.96 -7.47
N PHE A 315 -9.26 20.59 -8.31
CA PHE A 315 -9.00 20.20 -9.69
C PHE A 315 -8.30 21.30 -10.49
N ARG A 316 -8.84 22.53 -10.49
CA ARG A 316 -8.23 23.68 -11.17
C ARG A 316 -6.78 23.89 -10.72
N ARG A 317 -6.54 23.85 -9.42
CA ARG A 317 -5.21 24.02 -8.85
C ARG A 317 -4.24 22.89 -9.20
N ALA A 318 -4.71 21.63 -9.20
CA ALA A 318 -3.91 20.49 -9.65
C ALA A 318 -3.52 20.59 -11.14
N ILE A 319 -4.41 21.09 -12.00
CA ILE A 319 -4.11 21.33 -13.41
C ILE A 319 -3.03 22.41 -13.57
N GLU A 320 -3.14 23.52 -12.85
CA GLU A 320 -2.12 24.58 -12.86
C GLU A 320 -0.75 24.07 -12.43
N LEU A 321 -0.67 23.37 -11.29
CA LEU A 321 0.59 22.86 -10.74
C LEU A 321 1.24 21.79 -11.60
N SER A 322 0.44 20.96 -12.27
CA SER A 322 0.94 19.90 -13.16
C SER A 322 1.16 20.35 -14.60
N GLY A 323 0.66 21.51 -15.01
CA GLY A 323 0.57 21.93 -16.42
C GLY A 323 -0.39 21.04 -17.23
N GLY A 324 -1.37 20.42 -16.58
CA GLY A 324 -2.37 19.54 -17.20
C GLY A 324 -1.83 18.21 -17.74
N GLN A 325 -0.63 17.80 -17.32
CA GLN A 325 0.07 16.60 -17.82
C GLN A 325 -0.19 15.33 -16.99
N VAL A 326 -1.06 15.39 -15.98
CA VAL A 326 -1.38 14.26 -15.11
C VAL A 326 -2.80 13.77 -15.38
N ALA A 327 -2.93 12.62 -16.04
CA ALA A 327 -4.20 12.04 -16.50
C ALA A 327 -5.14 11.71 -15.33
N GLU A 328 -4.58 11.26 -14.21
CA GLU A 328 -5.32 10.95 -12.98
C GLU A 328 -6.18 12.13 -12.51
N THR A 329 -5.74 13.38 -12.70
CA THR A 329 -6.47 14.58 -12.27
C THR A 329 -7.86 14.64 -12.90
N TYR A 330 -7.95 14.34 -14.19
CA TYR A 330 -9.21 14.36 -14.95
C TYR A 330 -10.08 13.16 -14.60
N VAL A 331 -9.47 11.97 -14.48
CA VAL A 331 -10.18 10.75 -14.05
C VAL A 331 -10.79 10.94 -12.66
N SER A 332 -10.05 11.57 -11.74
CA SER A 332 -10.50 11.81 -10.36
C SER A 332 -11.74 12.72 -10.33
N LEU A 333 -11.76 13.81 -11.10
CA LEU A 333 -12.93 14.68 -11.16
C LEU A 333 -14.11 13.98 -11.84
N ALA A 334 -13.86 13.20 -12.90
CA ALA A 334 -14.90 12.45 -13.58
C ALA A 334 -15.60 11.48 -12.64
N GLU A 335 -14.85 10.66 -11.90
CA GLU A 335 -15.41 9.64 -10.99
C GLU A 335 -16.05 10.23 -9.73
N ASN A 336 -15.50 11.31 -9.18
CA ASN A 336 -15.92 11.83 -7.86
C ASN A 336 -16.86 13.03 -7.93
N VAL A 337 -17.01 13.66 -9.09
CA VAL A 337 -17.92 14.82 -9.27
C VAL A 337 -18.91 14.58 -10.41
N ALA A 338 -18.44 14.38 -11.64
CA ALA A 338 -19.33 14.31 -12.80
C ALA A 338 -20.25 13.08 -12.74
N LEU A 339 -19.72 11.91 -12.40
CA LEU A 339 -20.48 10.67 -12.30
C LEU A 339 -21.58 10.73 -11.20
N PRO A 340 -21.29 11.11 -9.94
CA PRO A 340 -22.33 11.30 -8.93
C PRO A 340 -23.38 12.35 -9.30
N ALA A 341 -22.99 13.40 -10.02
CA ALA A 341 -23.90 14.44 -10.53
C ALA A 341 -24.74 13.98 -11.73
N GLN A 342 -24.47 12.79 -12.29
CA GLN A 342 -25.06 12.29 -13.52
C GLN A 342 -24.82 13.24 -14.72
N ASP A 343 -23.69 13.95 -14.71
CA ASP A 343 -23.26 14.81 -15.81
C ASP A 343 -22.43 13.99 -16.80
N GLN A 344 -23.12 13.34 -17.75
CA GLN A 344 -22.49 12.48 -18.75
C GLN A 344 -21.59 13.28 -19.71
N GLU A 345 -21.97 14.52 -20.03
CA GLU A 345 -21.23 15.35 -20.96
C GLU A 345 -19.86 15.71 -20.37
N GLU A 346 -19.84 16.22 -19.14
CA GLU A 346 -18.58 16.54 -18.44
C GLU A 346 -17.74 15.29 -18.22
N PHE A 347 -18.37 14.17 -17.83
CA PHE A 347 -17.66 12.91 -17.61
C PHE A 347 -16.88 12.47 -18.85
N VAL A 348 -17.53 12.48 -20.02
CA VAL A 348 -16.88 12.13 -21.30
C VAL A 348 -15.79 13.12 -21.67
N GLN A 349 -16.02 14.43 -21.48
CA GLN A 349 -15.02 15.45 -21.77
C GLN A 349 -13.74 15.26 -20.94
N LEU A 350 -13.88 15.02 -19.63
CA LEU A 350 -12.75 14.81 -18.72
C LEU A 350 -11.95 13.55 -19.07
N LEU A 351 -12.63 12.42 -19.33
CA LEU A 351 -11.97 11.17 -19.68
C LEU A 351 -11.29 11.25 -21.04
N THR A 352 -11.92 11.90 -22.03
CA THR A 352 -11.28 12.17 -23.33
C THR A 352 -10.01 12.98 -23.15
N ARG A 353 -10.05 14.03 -22.32
CA ARG A 353 -8.86 14.84 -22.03
C ARG A 353 -7.74 14.05 -21.36
N ALA A 354 -8.07 13.08 -20.50
CA ALA A 354 -7.07 12.17 -19.91
C ALA A 354 -6.36 11.32 -20.98
N LEU A 355 -7.10 10.87 -22.00
CA LEU A 355 -6.58 10.04 -23.09
C LEU A 355 -5.69 10.82 -24.09
N GLU A 356 -5.85 12.15 -24.16
CA GLU A 356 -5.04 13.01 -25.03
C GLU A 356 -3.64 13.31 -24.49
N ILE A 357 -3.36 12.99 -23.22
CA ILE A 357 -2.05 13.25 -22.61
C ILE A 357 -0.99 12.37 -23.28
N ASP A 358 0.09 13.01 -23.72
CA ASP A 358 1.26 12.34 -24.26
C ASP A 358 2.06 11.67 -23.13
N LEU A 359 2.21 10.34 -23.23
CA LEU A 359 2.92 9.53 -22.24
C LEU A 359 4.44 9.77 -22.26
N ASP A 360 4.98 10.28 -23.37
CA ASP A 360 6.42 10.50 -23.54
C ASP A 360 6.85 11.94 -23.27
N ALA A 361 5.91 12.88 -23.18
CA ALA A 361 6.19 14.26 -22.83
C ALA A 361 6.82 14.40 -21.43
N ARG A 362 6.49 13.48 -20.50
CA ARG A 362 7.07 13.43 -19.15
C ARG A 362 7.32 11.98 -18.71
N PRO A 363 8.53 11.43 -18.95
CA PRO A 363 8.84 10.04 -18.63
C PRO A 363 8.52 9.63 -17.18
N ARG A 364 8.78 10.51 -16.19
CA ARG A 364 8.48 10.25 -14.77
C ARG A 364 7.00 10.04 -14.44
N LEU A 365 6.09 10.39 -15.35
CA LEU A 365 4.65 10.19 -15.22
C LEU A 365 4.13 9.10 -16.16
N ARG A 366 5.00 8.42 -16.91
CA ARG A 366 4.60 7.51 -17.98
C ARG A 366 3.72 6.37 -17.46
N LEU A 367 4.17 5.65 -16.42
CA LEU A 367 3.42 4.52 -15.87
C LEU A 367 2.07 4.98 -15.30
N SER A 368 2.07 6.03 -14.48
CA SER A 368 0.86 6.54 -13.82
C SER A 368 -0.15 7.08 -14.83
N ASN A 369 0.29 7.81 -15.84
CA ASN A 369 -0.56 8.26 -16.93
C ASN A 369 -1.08 7.09 -17.77
N ARG A 370 -0.26 6.06 -18.08
CA ARG A 370 -0.74 4.87 -18.80
C ARG A 370 -1.83 4.13 -18.03
N LEU A 371 -1.66 3.97 -16.71
CA LEU A 371 -2.67 3.35 -15.84
C LEU A 371 -3.96 4.18 -15.77
N ALA A 372 -3.85 5.51 -15.63
CA ALA A 372 -5.00 6.41 -15.64
C ALA A 372 -5.73 6.42 -16.99
N GLN A 373 -5.01 6.41 -18.11
CA GLN A 373 -5.61 6.27 -19.44
C GLN A 373 -6.31 4.92 -19.61
N SER A 374 -5.73 3.84 -19.08
CA SER A 374 -6.39 2.53 -19.06
C SER A 374 -7.73 2.60 -18.29
N ARG A 375 -7.73 3.24 -17.11
CA ARG A 375 -8.97 3.48 -16.35
C ARG A 375 -9.98 4.32 -17.13
N ALA A 376 -9.54 5.38 -17.79
CA ALA A 376 -10.40 6.25 -18.59
C ALA A 376 -11.07 5.49 -19.75
N ARG A 377 -10.34 4.63 -20.47
CA ARG A 377 -10.92 3.76 -21.52
C ARG A 377 -11.98 2.83 -20.96
N GLU A 378 -11.67 2.13 -19.86
CA GLU A 378 -12.64 1.23 -19.23
C GLU A 378 -13.91 1.94 -18.76
N LEU A 379 -13.80 3.16 -18.22
CA LEU A 379 -14.96 3.96 -17.82
C LEU A 379 -15.81 4.40 -19.02
N LEU A 380 -15.18 4.78 -20.14
CA LEU A 380 -15.88 5.14 -21.37
C LEU A 380 -16.60 3.93 -21.99
N GLU A 381 -16.01 2.74 -21.90
CA GLU A 381 -16.66 1.48 -22.34
C GLU A 381 -17.89 1.12 -21.49
N GLN A 382 -17.98 1.64 -20.26
CA GLN A 382 -19.06 1.39 -19.31
C GLN A 382 -20.12 2.51 -19.26
N LEU A 383 -20.11 3.47 -20.19
CA LEU A 383 -21.00 4.64 -20.15
C LEU A 383 -22.48 4.27 -19.95
N ASP A 384 -22.98 3.31 -20.73
CA ASP A 384 -24.39 2.89 -20.69
C ASP A 384 -24.81 2.25 -19.35
N ASP A 385 -23.84 1.71 -18.60
CA ASP A 385 -24.07 1.12 -17.28
C ASP A 385 -23.96 2.16 -16.13
N LEU A 386 -23.28 3.29 -16.39
CA LEU A 386 -22.97 4.33 -15.41
C LEU A 386 -24.00 5.47 -15.36
N PHE A 387 -24.68 5.75 -16.46
CA PHE A 387 -25.67 6.84 -16.61
C PHE A 387 -27.07 6.29 -16.89
N LEU A 388 -28.10 6.96 -16.35
CA LEU A 388 -29.51 6.51 -16.36
C LEU A 388 -30.43 7.27 -17.31
#